data_AF-A0AAU8D5P0-F1
#
_entry.id   AF-A0AAU8D5P0-F1
#
_cell.length_a   1.000
_cell.length_b   1.000
_cell.length_c   1.000
_cell.angle_alpha   90.00
_cell.angle_beta   90.00
_cell.angle_gamma   90.00
#
_symmetry.space_group_name_H-M   'P 1'
#
loop_
_entity.id
_entity.type
_entity.pdbx_description
1 polymer ?
#
loop_
_entity_poly.entity_id
_entity_poly.type
_entity_poly.pdbx_seq_one_letter_code
_entity_poly.pdbx_strand_id
1 'polypeptide(L)' 'MDDKVKLTARLPAELSAWIAKRAAQNERSQNREIIAILKAAKATEARAA' A
#
# COMPACT_ATOMS: atom_id res chain seq x y z
N MET A 1 -8.93 9.09 18.99
CA MET A 1 -9.82 8.13 18.32
C MET A 1 -9.30 8.00 16.89
N ASP A 2 -8.22 7.23 16.70
CA ASP A 2 -7.63 7.00 15.39
C ASP A 2 -8.58 6.12 14.58
N ASP A 3 -9.37 6.74 13.71
CA ASP A 3 -10.23 6.11 12.70
C ASP A 3 -9.35 5.43 11.62
N LYS A 4 -8.52 4.46 12.05
CA LYS A 4 -7.64 3.67 11.18
C LYS A 4 -8.49 2.58 10.55
N VAL A 5 -9.20 2.94 9.49
CA VAL A 5 -9.85 1.98 8.58
C VAL A 5 -8.84 0.87 8.27
N LYS A 6 -9.13 -0.34 8.75
CA LYS A 6 -8.31 -1.52 8.45
C LYS A 6 -8.50 -1.86 6.99
N LEU A 7 -7.50 -1.56 6.16
CA LEU A 7 -7.48 -2.05 4.78
C LEU A 7 -7.41 -3.57 4.83
N THR A 8 -8.44 -4.22 4.29
CA THR A 8 -8.47 -5.66 4.07
C THR A 8 -8.49 -5.88 2.57
N ALA A 9 -7.40 -6.42 2.03
CA ALA A 9 -7.27 -6.73 0.61
C ALA A 9 -6.86 -8.19 0.45
N ARG A 10 -7.54 -8.91 -0.44
CA ARG A 10 -7.12 -10.26 -0.84
C ARG A 10 -6.16 -10.11 -2.02
N LEU A 11 -4.91 -10.48 -1.79
CA LEU A 11 -3.85 -10.39 -2.80
C LEU A 11 -3.36 -11.80 -3.13
N PRO A 12 -2.94 -12.06 -4.38
CA PRO A 12 -2.13 -13.24 -4.69
C PRO A 12 -0.91 -13.31 -3.78
N ALA A 13 -0.49 -14.53 -3.44
CA ALA A 13 0.59 -14.75 -2.47
C ALA A 13 1.89 -14.03 -2.87
N GLU A 14 2.25 -14.08 -4.15
CA GLU A 14 3.42 -13.40 -4.71
C GLU A 14 3.36 -11.89 -4.47
N LEU A 15 2.22 -11.27 -4.76
CA LEU A 15 2.03 -9.83 -4.59
C LEU A 15 2.08 -9.45 -3.11
N SER A 16 1.45 -10.24 -2.23
CA SER A 16 1.53 -10.02 -0.79
C SER A 16 2.98 -10.09 -0.28
N ALA A 17 3.76 -11.06 -0.74
CA ALA A 17 5.17 -11.21 -0.37
C ALA A 17 6.01 -10.03 -0.87
N TRP A 18 5.78 -9.57 -2.11
CA TRP A 18 6.45 -8.39 -2.65
C TRP A 18 6.17 -7.13 -1.81
N ILE A 19 4.90 -6.88 -1.46
CA ILE A 19 4.53 -5.73 -0.62
C ILE A 19 5.13 -5.85 0.78
N ALA A 20 5.13 -7.04 1.39
CA ALA A 20 5.72 -7.25 2.71
C ALA A 20 7.23 -6.94 2.72
N LYS A 21 7.98 -7.39 1.70
CA LYS A 21 9.41 -7.08 1.55
C LYS A 21 9.64 -5.57 1.41
N ARG A 22 8.87 -4.92 0.53
CA ARG A 22 8.97 -3.47 0.29
C ARG A 22 8.60 -2.65 1.53
N ALA A 23 7.60 -3.09 2.29
CA ALA A 23 7.19 -2.46 3.54
C ALA A 23 8.30 -2.52 4.60
N ALA A 24 9.00 -3.65 4.71
CA ALA A 24 10.14 -3.81 5.61
C ALA A 24 11.30 -2.84 5.24
N GLN A 25 11.60 -2.68 3.95
CA GLN A 25 12.61 -1.73 3.48
C GLN A 25 12.25 -0.27 3.78
N ASN A 26 10.96 0.05 3.82
CA ASN A 26 10.45 1.40 4.06
C ASN A 26 10.05 1.66 5.52
N GLU A 27 10.38 0.75 6.44
CA GLU A 27 10.03 0.81 7.87
C GLU A 27 8.52 1.04 8.10
N ARG A 28 7.68 0.39 7.29
CA ARG A 28 6.22 0.51 7.30
C ARG A 28 5.55 -0.84 7.54
N SER A 29 4.33 -0.79 8.06
CA SER A 29 3.45 -1.95 8.01
C SER A 29 2.95 -2.20 6.59
N GLN A 30 2.66 -3.46 6.26
CA GLN A 30 2.14 -3.84 4.94
C GLN A 30 0.92 -2.99 4.53
N ASN A 31 -0.03 -2.75 5.44
CA ASN A 31 -1.18 -1.90 5.16
C ASN A 31 -0.81 -0.45 4.84
N ARG A 32 0.14 0.14 5.57
CA ARG A 32 0.62 1.51 5.28
C ARG A 32 1.33 1.58 3.94
N GLU A 33 2.05 0.53 3.56
CA GLU A 33 2.73 0.47 2.27
C GLU A 33 1.73 0.31 1.11
N ILE A 34 0.69 -0.52 1.25
CA ILE A 34 -0.38 -0.62 0.24
C ILE A 34 -1.04 0.75 0.03
N ILE A 35 -1.39 1.45 1.10
CA ILE A 35 -1.99 2.79 1.02
C ILE A 35 -1.03 3.78 0.34
N ALA A 36 0.27 3.71 0.65
CA ALA A 36 1.26 4.58 0.03
C ALA A 36 1.37 4.33 -1.49
N ILE A 37 1.38 3.06 -1.91
CA ILE A 37 1.38 2.67 -3.33
C ILE A 37 0.14 3.22 -4.03
N LEU A 38 -1.05 3.02 -3.45
CA LEU A 38 -2.31 3.50 -4.05
C LEU A 38 -2.37 5.02 -4.14
N LYS A 39 -1.90 5.74 -3.11
CA LYS A 39 -1.81 7.21 -3.15
C LYS A 39 -0.86 7.71 -4.24
N ALA A 40 0.29 7.04 -4.40
CA ALA A 40 1.25 7.37 -5.44
C ALA A 40 0.67 7.12 -6.84
N ALA A 41 0.00 5.98 -7.06
CA ALA A 41 -0.67 5.67 -8.32
C ALA A 41 -1.74 6.73 -8.66
N LYS A 42 -2.62 7.05 -7.71
CA LYS A 42 -3.65 8.10 -7.86
C LYS A 42 -3.06 9.46 -8.25
N ALA A 43 -1.95 9.85 -7.59
CA ALA A 43 -1.29 11.12 -7.90
C ALA A 43 -0.67 11.13 -9.30
N THR A 44 -0.15 9.99 -9.77
CA THR A 44 0.35 9.84 -11.15
C THR A 44 -0.78 9.95 -12.16
N GLU A 45 -1.92 9.28 -11.94
CA GLU A 45 -3.09 9.37 -12.81
C GLU A 45 -3.60 10.81 -12.93
N ALA A 46 -3.69 11.52 -11.80
CA ALA A 46 -4.13 12.92 -11.76
C ALA A 46 -3.16 13.90 -12.46
N ARG A 47 -1.89 13.54 -12.64
CA ARG A 47 -0.90 14.35 -13.39
C ARG A 47 -0.87 14.03 -14.88
N ALA A 48 -1.37 12.86 -15.26
CA ALA A 48 -1.42 12.40 -16.65
C ALA A 48 -2.73 12.76 -17.37
N ALA A 49 -3.73 13.26 -16.62
CA ALA A 49 -4.99 13.82 -17.11
C ALA A 49 -4.91 15.34 -17.22
#